data_AF-A0A939SS56-F1
#
_entry.id   AF-A0A939SS56-F1
#
_cell.length_a   1.000
_cell.length_b   1.000
_cell.length_c   1.000
_cell.angle_alpha   90.00
_cell.angle_beta   90.00
_cell.angle_gamma   90.00
#
_symmetry.space_group_name_H-M   'P 1'
#
loop_
_entity.id
_entity.type
_entity.pdbx_description
1 polymer ?
#
loop_
_entity_poly.entity_id
_entity_poly.type
_entity_poly.pdbx_seq_one_letter_code
_entity_poly.pdbx_strand_id
1 'polypeptide(L)' 'MELQLAIDLLNKEEAAELANKAKDYVDIVEIGT' A
#
# COMPACT_ATOMS: atom_id res chain seq x y z
N MET A 1 15.46 9.99 0.26
CA MET A 1 15.00 8.96 -0.70
C MET A 1 13.72 8.43 -0.13
N GLU A 2 12.61 8.54 -0.85
CA GLU A 2 11.30 8.09 -0.37
C GLU A 2 11.00 6.70 -0.96
N LEU A 3 10.55 5.77 -0.12
CA LEU A 3 10.18 4.41 -0.52
C LEU A 3 8.67 4.35 -0.76
N GLN A 4 8.27 3.98 -1.97
CA GLN A 4 6.87 3.87 -2.37
C GLN A 4 6.46 2.41 -2.55
N LEU A 5 5.30 2.05 -2.03
CA LEU A 5 4.62 0.77 -2.26
C LEU A 5 3.41 0.98 -3.17
N ALA A 6 3.42 0.34 -4.35
CA ALA A 6 2.26 0.23 -5.20
C ALA A 6 1.54 -1.10 -4.91
N ILE A 7 0.26 -1.01 -4.55
CA ILE A 7 -0.61 -2.15 -4.28
C ILE A 7 -1.61 -2.25 -5.42
N ASP A 8 -1.53 -3.33 -6.18
CA ASP A 8 -2.42 -3.61 -7.30
C ASP A 8 -3.24 -4.86 -6.97
N LEU A 9 -4.29 -4.66 -6.17
CA LEU A 9 -5.17 -5.72 -5.66
C LEU A 9 -6.61 -5.43 -6.06
N LEU A 10 -7.29 -6.46 -6.57
CA LEU A 10 -8.70 -6.38 -6.98
C LEU A 10 -9.65 -6.09 -5.80
N ASN A 11 -9.26 -6.49 -4.59
CA ASN A 11 -10.03 -6.28 -3.38
C ASN A 11 -9.47 -5.09 -2.57
N LYS A 12 -10.32 -4.07 -2.41
CA LYS A 12 -10.02 -2.86 -1.64
C LYS A 12 -9.72 -3.13 -0.16
N GLU A 13 -10.37 -4.12 0.44
CA GLU A 13 -10.17 -4.45 1.86
C GLU A 13 -8.78 -5.05 2.09
N GLU A 14 -8.37 -5.99 1.23
CA GLU A 14 -7.03 -6.59 1.28
C GLU A 14 -5.94 -5.54 1.00
N ALA A 15 -6.19 -4.64 0.03
CA ALA A 15 -5.28 -3.54 -0.28
C ALA A 15 -5.09 -2.61 0.93
N ALA A 16 -6.18 -2.24 1.61
CA ALA A 16 -6.14 -1.40 2.79
C ALA A 16 -5.45 -2.08 3.98
N GLU A 17 -5.62 -3.38 4.14
CA GLU A 17 -4.96 -4.15 5.20
C GLU A 17 -3.45 -4.24 4.97
N LEU A 18 -3.03 -4.46 3.73
CA LEU A 18 -1.62 -4.49 3.33
C LEU A 18 -0.97 -3.12 3.48
N ALA A 19 -1.66 -2.05 3.07
CA ALA A 19 -1.22 -0.67 3.24
C ALA A 19 -0.96 -0.35 4.72
N ASN A 20 -1.87 -0.73 5.61
CA ASN A 20 -1.73 -0.51 7.05
C ASN A 20 -0.54 -1.25 7.67
N LYS A 21 -0.20 -2.44 7.16
CA LYS A 21 0.98 -3.20 7.61
C LYS A 21 2.29 -2.60 7.08
N ALA A 22 2.25 -1.98 5.89
CA ALA A 22 3.42 -1.44 5.23
C ALA A 22 3.76 0.01 5.64
N LYS A 23 2.81 0.77 6.19
CA LYS A 23 2.96 2.21 6.51
C LYS A 23 4.18 2.58 7.36
N ASP A 24 4.68 1.67 8.19
CA ASP A 24 5.84 1.92 9.06
C ASP A 24 7.18 1.70 8.33
N TYR A 25 7.13 1.14 7.12
CA TYR A 25 8.28 0.78 6.31
C TYR A 25 8.37 1.58 5.01
N VAL A 26 7.29 2.25 4.60
CA VAL A 26 7.21 2.99 3.33
C VAL A 26 6.65 4.38 3.57
N ASP A 27 7.16 5.35 2.82
CA ASP A 27 6.75 6.74 2.93
C ASP A 27 5.43 6.98 2.19
N ILE A 28 5.19 6.25 1.10
CA ILE A 28 4.04 6.43 0.22
C ILE A 28 3.41 5.07 -0.09
N VAL A 29 2.08 5.00 0.04
CA VAL A 29 1.29 3.86 -0.46
C VAL A 29 0.37 4.36 -1.57
N GLU A 30 0.51 3.76 -2.76
CA GLU A 30 -0.37 3.97 -3.90
C GLU A 30 -1.21 2.71 -4.10
N ILE A 31 -2.54 2.86 -4.09
CA ILE A 31 -3.47 1.75 -4.32
C ILE A 31 -4.07 1.91 -5.71
N GLY A 32 -3.61 1.07 -6.64
CA GLY A 32 -4.24 0.88 -7.94
C GLY A 32 -5.47 -0.02 -7.76
N THR A 33 -6.61 0.42 -8.29
CA THR A 33 -7.82 -0.41 -8.38
C THR A 33 -8.09 -0.79 -9.81
#